data_AF-A0A2J7VWV9-F1
#
_entry.id   AF-A0A2J7VWV9-F1
#
_cell.length_a   1.000
_cell.length_b   1.000
_cell.length_c   1.000
_cell.angle_alpha   90.00
_cell.angle_beta   90.00
_cell.angle_gamma   90.00
#
_symmetry.space_group_name_H-M   'P 1'
#
loop_
_entity.id
_entity.type
_entity.pdbx_description
1 polymer ?
#
loop_
_entity_poly.entity_id
_entity_poly.type
_entity_poly.pdbx_seq_one_letter_code
_entity_poly.pdbx_strand_id
1 'polypeptide(L)'
;MVIKDHHEAYIGWAEFERNQKLLAINAYGRVDGVKSGRGGRALLSGMLCCGRCGRRLTVNYVGGGIRQAVYRCDRPNNYLGQPRCFTFGGRRPDEAITRELLRAVEPLAIEAAMHAQRRHMEVQAEQRRIVELDLQQARYEASLAERRYAACDPDHRLIASQLEKGWEAALERVRRCEQRVAAFDQEQEAAPPPNLDGLAEDLQAAWNAPGVTMRSRQQLLRTLVKDIIADVDDATREVVLTVHWRGGQHSQIRVIKPRTGEHGCRTPEDALAVIRSMAGKWSDEHIAASLNRMGLPTGQGKTWTAHRVSSTRRVHDIRAYRSAHKDSDWLTMSEAAATLGVNNHRIRRLIKDGLLPAEQVVPRAPYQIRASDLLDPKVTDAVGRTDRPCHADGGKQISMFSST
;
A
#
# COMPACT_ATOMS: atom_id res chain seq x y z
N MET A 1 11.37 41.99 -31.85
CA MET A 1 12.83 41.84 -31.74
C MET A 1 13.20 42.28 -30.34
N VAL A 2 13.83 41.42 -29.52
CA VAL A 2 14.25 41.78 -28.16
C VAL A 2 15.75 42.09 -28.21
N ILE A 3 16.15 43.27 -27.77
CA ILE A 3 17.56 43.69 -27.73
C ILE A 3 18.11 43.28 -26.37
N LYS A 4 19.14 42.42 -26.37
CA LYS A 4 19.79 41.94 -25.14
C LYS A 4 20.63 43.07 -24.52
N ASP A 5 20.68 43.10 -23.19
CA ASP A 5 21.56 43.97 -22.38
C ASP A 5 21.41 45.49 -22.63
N HIS A 6 20.27 45.93 -23.18
CA HIS A 6 20.00 47.36 -23.39
C HIS A 6 19.63 48.11 -22.09
N HIS A 7 19.05 47.40 -21.13
CA HIS A 7 18.69 47.94 -19.81
C HIS A 7 19.00 46.89 -18.73
N GLU A 8 19.23 47.33 -17.51
CA GLU A 8 19.36 46.44 -16.35
C GLU A 8 18.06 45.65 -16.16
N ALA A 9 18.16 44.33 -16.29
CA ALA A 9 17.00 43.46 -16.27
C ALA A 9 16.70 42.97 -14.84
N TYR A 10 15.41 42.89 -14.50
CA TYR A 10 14.96 42.30 -13.22
C TYR A 10 15.35 40.81 -13.07
N ILE A 11 15.53 40.10 -14.19
CA ILE A 11 15.98 38.70 -14.23
C ILE A 11 16.96 38.52 -15.39
N GLY A 12 17.95 37.64 -15.24
CA GLY A 12 18.92 37.34 -16.29
C GLY A 12 18.31 36.64 -17.50
N TRP A 13 18.95 36.75 -18.67
CA TRP A 13 18.45 36.15 -19.92
C TRP A 13 18.24 34.63 -19.82
N ALA A 14 19.18 33.92 -19.19
CA ALA A 14 19.07 32.48 -18.97
C ALA A 14 17.90 32.10 -18.04
N GLU A 15 17.56 32.97 -17.09
CA GLU A 15 16.39 32.77 -16.24
C GLU A 15 15.08 33.04 -17.00
N PHE A 16 15.04 34.10 -17.80
CA PHE A 16 13.92 34.37 -18.69
C PHE A 16 13.63 33.21 -19.64
N GLU A 17 14.65 32.66 -20.32
CA GLU A 17 14.47 31.52 -21.22
C GLU A 17 13.98 30.26 -20.49
N ARG A 18 14.49 29.98 -19.28
CA ARG A 18 13.98 28.89 -18.43
C ARG A 18 12.51 29.12 -18.07
N ASN A 19 12.15 30.34 -17.69
CA ASN A 19 10.77 30.70 -17.34
C ASN A 19 9.83 30.58 -18.55
N GLN A 20 10.25 31.01 -19.74
CA GLN A 20 9.47 30.84 -20.97
C GLN A 20 9.24 29.36 -21.31
N LYS A 21 10.28 28.51 -21.19
CA LYS A 21 10.15 27.06 -21.37
C LYS A 21 9.17 26.46 -20.36
N LEU A 22 9.26 26.83 -19.08
CA LEU A 22 8.34 26.38 -18.05
C LEU A 22 6.89 26.82 -18.31
N LEU A 23 6.69 28.08 -18.71
CA LEU A 23 5.37 28.61 -19.05
C LEU A 23 4.76 27.90 -20.26
N ALA A 24 5.56 27.64 -21.30
CA ALA A 24 5.12 26.89 -22.48
C ALA A 24 4.72 25.45 -22.13
N ILE A 25 5.52 24.75 -21.32
CA ILE A 25 5.22 23.39 -20.83
C ILE A 25 3.93 23.37 -20.00
N ASN A 26 3.69 24.42 -19.21
CA ASN A 26 2.55 24.53 -18.30
C ASN A 26 1.30 25.16 -18.93
N ALA A 27 1.36 25.54 -20.22
CA ALA A 27 0.27 26.21 -20.93
C ALA A 27 -0.93 25.28 -21.14
N TYR A 28 -1.86 25.31 -20.20
CA TYR A 28 -3.09 24.50 -20.22
C TYR A 28 -4.03 24.90 -21.37
N GLY A 29 -4.58 23.91 -22.09
CA GLY A 29 -5.68 24.12 -23.05
C GLY A 29 -5.30 24.14 -24.53
N ARG A 30 -4.01 24.21 -24.88
CA ARG A 30 -3.53 24.00 -26.26
C ARG A 30 -3.46 22.50 -26.60
N VAL A 31 -3.41 22.19 -27.90
CA VAL A 31 -3.39 20.81 -28.42
C VAL A 31 -2.26 19.97 -27.78
N ASP A 32 -1.11 20.60 -27.51
CA ASP A 32 0.05 19.99 -26.84
C ASP A 32 0.27 20.45 -25.39
N GLY A 33 -0.66 21.24 -24.85
CA GLY A 33 -0.53 21.89 -23.55
C GLY A 33 -0.66 20.92 -22.38
N VAL A 34 0.44 20.62 -21.68
CA VAL A 34 0.45 19.70 -20.54
C VAL A 34 -0.06 20.43 -19.29
N LYS A 35 -1.04 19.84 -18.59
CA LYS A 35 -1.49 20.39 -17.31
C LYS A 35 -0.36 20.25 -16.31
N SER A 36 0.04 21.35 -15.67
CA SER A 36 1.16 21.45 -14.73
C SER A 36 0.92 20.71 -13.41
N GLY A 37 0.77 19.37 -13.41
CA GLY A 37 0.78 18.49 -12.23
C GLY A 37 0.21 19.10 -10.94
N ARG A 38 -0.96 19.76 -11.02
CA ARG A 38 -1.45 20.68 -9.97
C ARG A 38 -1.84 19.98 -8.65
N GLY A 39 -1.56 18.68 -8.52
CA GLY A 39 -1.80 17.92 -7.28
C GLY A 39 -3.23 17.42 -7.09
N GLY A 40 -4.07 17.41 -8.13
CA GLY A 40 -5.38 16.77 -8.06
C GLY A 40 -5.28 15.25 -7.81
N ARG A 41 -6.37 14.62 -7.32
CA ARG A 41 -6.39 13.18 -6.99
C ARG A 41 -6.22 12.24 -8.20
N ALA A 42 -6.47 12.72 -9.42
CA ALA A 42 -6.34 11.93 -10.64
C ALA A 42 -4.89 11.87 -11.13
N LEU A 43 -4.27 10.69 -11.19
CA LEU A 43 -2.88 10.52 -11.59
C LEU A 43 -2.66 10.95 -13.06
N LEU A 44 -3.55 10.54 -13.96
CA LEU A 44 -3.41 10.68 -15.41
C LEU A 44 -4.00 12.00 -15.94
N SER A 45 -4.22 12.96 -15.04
CA SER A 45 -4.82 14.27 -15.34
C SER A 45 -4.01 15.03 -16.41
N GLY A 46 -4.62 15.26 -17.57
CA GLY A 46 -3.97 15.98 -18.67
C GLY A 46 -2.89 15.19 -19.41
N MET A 47 -2.90 13.86 -19.30
CA MET A 47 -2.06 12.95 -20.09
C MET A 47 -2.85 12.04 -21.04
N LEU A 48 -4.14 11.87 -20.80
CA LEU A 48 -4.99 10.98 -21.60
C LEU A 48 -5.52 11.70 -22.85
N CYS A 49 -5.38 11.05 -24.00
CA CYS A 49 -5.94 11.42 -25.30
C CYS A 49 -6.96 10.37 -25.73
N CYS A 50 -8.06 10.80 -26.37
CA CYS A 50 -9.11 9.91 -26.83
C CYS A 50 -8.68 9.21 -28.12
N GLY A 51 -8.67 7.88 -28.14
CA GLY A 51 -8.37 7.08 -29.33
C GLY A 51 -9.40 7.24 -30.46
N ARG A 52 -10.63 7.66 -30.14
CA ARG A 52 -11.70 7.84 -31.14
C ARG A 52 -11.70 9.21 -31.80
N CYS A 53 -11.43 10.29 -31.05
CA CYS A 53 -11.53 11.67 -31.57
C CYS A 53 -10.24 12.49 -31.45
N GLY A 54 -9.15 11.90 -30.94
CA GLY A 54 -7.84 12.54 -30.75
C GLY A 54 -7.78 13.64 -29.68
N ARG A 55 -8.91 14.02 -29.06
CA ARG A 55 -8.96 15.09 -28.07
C ARG A 55 -8.54 14.60 -26.68
N ARG A 56 -7.89 15.46 -25.90
CA ARG A 56 -7.55 15.19 -24.49
C ARG A 56 -8.80 14.96 -23.64
N LEU A 57 -8.71 13.99 -22.73
CA LEU A 57 -9.77 13.70 -21.76
C LEU A 57 -9.73 14.74 -20.63
N THR A 58 -10.91 15.04 -20.11
CA THR A 58 -11.12 15.86 -18.92
C THR A 58 -11.30 14.96 -17.70
N VAL A 59 -10.97 15.50 -16.52
CA VAL A 59 -11.22 14.84 -15.25
C VAL A 59 -12.43 15.49 -14.61
N ASN A 60 -13.44 14.69 -14.30
CA ASN A 60 -14.53 15.08 -13.41
C ASN A 60 -14.40 14.36 -12.07
N TYR A 61 -14.79 15.02 -10.99
CA TYR A 61 -14.74 14.48 -9.63
C TYR A 61 -16.16 14.22 -9.13
N VAL A 62 -16.49 12.96 -8.85
CA VAL A 62 -17.85 12.53 -8.48
C VAL A 62 -17.90 11.90 -7.08
N GLY A 63 -19.07 11.93 -6.45
CA GLY A 63 -19.35 11.30 -5.15
C GLY A 63 -19.43 12.28 -3.97
N GLY A 64 -20.13 11.87 -2.90
CA GLY A 64 -20.18 12.59 -1.62
C GLY A 64 -19.06 12.12 -0.69
N GLY A 65 -18.21 13.05 -0.23
CA GLY A 65 -17.01 12.75 0.56
C GLY A 65 -15.73 12.76 -0.26
N ILE A 66 -14.95 11.67 -0.24
CA ILE A 66 -13.74 11.54 -1.07
C ILE A 66 -14.16 11.46 -2.54
N ARG A 67 -14.04 12.59 -3.24
CA ARG A 67 -14.40 12.66 -4.66
C ARG A 67 -13.49 11.76 -5.50
N GLN A 68 -14.09 10.84 -6.24
CA GLN A 68 -13.39 9.93 -7.13
C GLN A 68 -13.19 10.58 -8.50
N ALA A 69 -12.01 10.39 -9.08
CA ALA A 69 -11.72 10.85 -10.43
C ALA A 69 -12.45 10.00 -11.46
N VAL A 70 -13.02 10.64 -12.48
CA VAL A 70 -13.65 10.03 -13.65
C VAL A 70 -13.08 10.72 -14.88
N TYR A 71 -12.54 9.95 -15.81
CA TYR A 71 -12.02 10.44 -17.07
C TYR A 71 -13.12 10.45 -18.13
N ARG A 72 -13.26 11.56 -18.84
CA ARG A 72 -14.34 11.78 -19.81
C ARG A 72 -13.82 12.40 -21.10
N CYS A 73 -14.35 11.96 -22.23
CA CYS A 73 -14.18 12.67 -23.49
C CYS A 73 -15.31 13.69 -23.67
N ASP A 74 -15.15 14.89 -23.11
CA ASP A 74 -16.22 15.91 -23.09
C ASP A 74 -16.27 16.77 -24.36
N ARG A 75 -15.20 16.82 -25.17
CA ARG A 75 -15.11 17.77 -26.29
C ARG A 75 -16.18 17.60 -27.38
N PRO A 76 -16.47 16.40 -27.90
CA PRO A 76 -17.55 16.25 -28.89
C PRO A 76 -18.89 16.75 -28.36
N ASN A 77 -19.18 16.50 -27.07
CA ASN A 77 -20.40 16.96 -26.43
C ASN A 77 -20.44 18.49 -26.27
N ASN A 78 -19.38 19.08 -25.70
CA ASN A 78 -19.36 20.51 -25.40
C ASN A 78 -19.31 21.40 -26.66
N TYR A 79 -18.66 20.95 -27.74
CA TYR A 79 -18.48 21.77 -28.94
C TYR A 79 -19.45 21.46 -30.08
N LEU A 80 -19.93 20.21 -30.18
CA LEU A 80 -20.74 19.75 -31.32
C LEU A 80 -22.12 19.23 -30.90
N GLY A 81 -22.46 19.23 -29.61
CA GLY A 81 -23.70 18.65 -29.10
C GLY A 81 -23.80 17.13 -29.27
N GLN A 82 -22.70 16.46 -29.60
CA GLN A 82 -22.66 15.02 -29.87
C GLN A 82 -22.57 14.19 -28.58
N PRO A 83 -22.95 12.89 -28.61
CA PRO A 83 -22.66 12.00 -27.50
C PRO A 83 -21.14 11.97 -27.19
N ARG A 84 -20.79 11.79 -25.92
CA ARG A 84 -19.39 11.64 -25.51
C ARG A 84 -18.84 10.33 -26.11
N CYS A 85 -17.57 10.31 -26.51
CA CYS A 85 -16.96 9.07 -27.01
C CYS A 85 -17.04 7.93 -25.99
N PHE A 86 -16.65 8.22 -24.74
CA PHE A 86 -16.76 7.28 -23.61
C PHE A 86 -16.48 8.01 -22.27
N THR A 87 -16.68 7.29 -21.18
CA THR A 87 -16.37 7.69 -19.81
C THR A 87 -15.96 6.47 -18.99
N PHE A 88 -14.97 6.62 -18.10
CA PHE A 88 -14.55 5.55 -17.19
C PHE A 88 -13.99 6.10 -15.87
N GLY A 89 -14.06 5.30 -14.81
CA GLY A 89 -13.55 5.66 -13.48
C GLY A 89 -12.01 5.63 -13.43
N GLY A 90 -11.41 6.56 -12.70
CA GLY A 90 -9.96 6.78 -12.72
C GLY A 90 -9.13 5.81 -11.87
N ARG A 91 -9.70 5.23 -10.81
CA ARG A 91 -8.94 4.40 -9.86
C ARG A 91 -8.21 3.22 -10.53
N ARG A 92 -8.92 2.35 -11.26
CA ARG A 92 -8.31 1.15 -11.86
C ARG A 92 -7.29 1.49 -12.96
N PRO A 93 -7.55 2.44 -13.88
CA PRO A 93 -6.54 2.96 -14.81
C PRO A 93 -5.31 3.54 -14.11
N ASP A 94 -5.49 4.37 -13.08
CA ASP A 94 -4.38 5.00 -12.35
C ASP A 94 -3.50 3.92 -11.69
N GLU A 95 -4.10 2.93 -11.03
CA GLU A 95 -3.40 1.79 -10.43
C GLU A 95 -2.67 0.93 -11.48
N ALA A 96 -3.30 0.68 -12.63
CA ALA A 96 -2.69 -0.13 -13.70
C ALA A 96 -1.50 0.57 -14.36
N ILE A 97 -1.62 1.87 -14.65
CA ILE A 97 -0.52 2.68 -15.17
C ILE A 97 0.61 2.79 -14.14
N THR A 98 0.28 2.91 -12.86
CA THR A 98 1.30 2.93 -11.80
C THR A 98 2.12 1.64 -11.80
N ARG A 99 1.46 0.48 -11.88
CA ARG A 99 2.18 -0.80 -11.94
C ARG A 99 3.07 -0.91 -13.17
N GLU A 100 2.57 -0.51 -14.33
CA GLU A 100 3.37 -0.52 -15.56
C GLU A 100 4.55 0.46 -15.49
N LEU A 101 4.35 1.65 -14.92
CA LEU A 101 5.40 2.64 -14.68
C LEU A 101 6.54 2.07 -13.84
N LEU A 102 6.20 1.45 -12.71
CA LEU A 102 7.21 0.92 -11.80
C LEU A 102 7.95 -0.27 -12.43
N ARG A 103 7.24 -1.16 -13.13
CA ARG A 103 7.83 -2.25 -13.90
C ARG A 103 8.78 -1.76 -15.00
N ALA A 104 8.42 -0.68 -15.70
CA ALA A 104 9.26 -0.12 -16.75
C ALA A 104 10.53 0.55 -16.21
N VAL A 105 10.47 1.08 -14.98
CA VAL A 105 11.60 1.78 -14.34
C VAL A 105 12.48 0.84 -13.53
N GLU A 106 11.97 -0.32 -13.10
CA GLU A 106 12.69 -1.29 -12.27
C GLU A 106 14.10 -1.63 -12.80
N PRO A 107 14.33 -1.96 -14.08
CA PRO A 107 15.69 -2.23 -14.58
C PRO A 107 16.62 -1.01 -14.49
N LEU A 108 16.09 0.18 -14.78
CA LEU A 108 16.84 1.44 -14.72
C LEU A 108 17.16 1.83 -13.28
N ALA A 109 16.30 1.48 -12.32
CA ALA A 109 16.54 1.71 -10.90
C ALA A 109 17.71 0.85 -10.41
N ILE A 110 17.81 -0.40 -10.87
CA ILE A 110 18.93 -1.29 -10.55
C ILE A 110 20.23 -0.72 -11.12
N GLU A 111 20.24 -0.33 -12.39
CA GLU A 111 21.40 0.31 -13.03
C GLU A 111 21.82 1.61 -12.31
N ALA A 112 20.86 2.45 -11.94
CA ALA A 112 21.12 3.68 -11.20
C ALA A 112 21.67 3.41 -9.81
N ALA A 113 21.16 2.40 -9.11
CA ALA A 113 21.68 1.98 -7.80
C ALA A 113 23.11 1.44 -7.91
N MET A 114 23.40 0.59 -8.90
CA MET A 114 24.75 0.12 -9.19
C MET A 114 25.70 1.27 -9.55
N HIS A 115 25.24 2.24 -10.33
CA HIS A 115 26.02 3.43 -10.65
C HIS A 115 26.28 4.30 -9.41
N ALA A 116 25.29 4.48 -8.54
CA ALA A 116 25.46 5.19 -7.27
C ALA A 116 26.45 4.45 -6.34
N GLN A 117 26.41 3.12 -6.29
CA GLN A 117 27.37 2.29 -5.57
C GLN A 117 28.79 2.46 -6.12
N ARG A 118 28.97 2.40 -7.45
CA ARG A 118 30.28 2.64 -8.07
C ARG A 118 30.82 4.03 -7.72
N ARG A 119 29.99 5.07 -7.83
CA ARG A 119 30.35 6.43 -7.42
C ARG A 119 30.73 6.51 -5.94
N HIS A 120 30.01 5.81 -5.08
CA HIS A 120 30.32 5.76 -3.66
C HIS A 120 31.68 5.10 -3.40
N MET A 121 31.95 3.96 -4.05
CA MET A 121 33.26 3.28 -4.00
C MET A 121 34.39 4.15 -4.53
N GLU A 122 34.17 4.90 -5.62
CA GLU A 122 35.14 5.86 -6.17
C GLU A 122 35.46 6.97 -5.17
N VAL A 123 34.44 7.55 -4.52
CA VAL A 123 34.61 8.57 -3.49
C VAL A 123 35.36 8.01 -2.28
N GLN A 124 35.02 6.80 -1.82
CA GLN A 124 35.74 6.15 -0.72
C GLN A 124 37.20 5.86 -1.10
N ALA A 125 37.47 5.37 -2.30
CA ALA A 125 38.83 5.10 -2.78
C ALA A 125 39.66 6.39 -2.91
N GLU A 126 39.03 7.51 -3.24
CA GLU A 126 39.69 8.82 -3.25
C GLU A 126 40.01 9.31 -1.83
N GLN A 127 39.04 9.20 -0.91
CA GLN A 127 39.27 9.52 0.51
C GLN A 127 40.40 8.70 1.10
N ARG A 128 40.43 7.39 0.83
CA ARG A 128 41.51 6.49 1.22
C ARG A 128 42.87 6.97 0.69
N ARG A 129 42.94 7.28 -0.62
CA ARG A 129 44.16 7.79 -1.25
C ARG A 129 44.68 9.06 -0.58
N ILE A 130 43.80 9.98 -0.18
CA ILE A 130 44.19 11.20 0.54
C ILE A 130 44.85 10.86 1.88
N VAL A 131 44.27 9.95 2.67
CA VAL A 131 44.82 9.56 3.98
C VAL A 131 46.12 8.76 3.83
N GLU A 132 46.23 7.92 2.80
CA GLU A 132 47.47 7.20 2.47
C GLU A 132 48.60 8.15 2.04
N LEU A 133 48.29 9.17 1.23
CA LEU A 133 49.25 10.21 0.84
C LEU A 133 49.74 11.02 2.05
N ASP A 134 48.84 11.38 2.98
CA ASP A 134 49.20 12.03 4.26
C ASP A 134 50.20 11.18 5.06
N LEU A 135 50.00 9.86 5.09
CA LEU A 135 50.90 8.92 5.77
C LEU A 135 52.26 8.82 5.05
N GLN A 136 52.26 8.74 3.71
CA GLN A 136 53.49 8.72 2.92
C GLN A 136 54.33 9.98 3.17
N GLN A 137 53.69 11.15 3.19
CA GLN A 137 54.35 12.41 3.49
C GLN A 137 54.93 12.41 4.92
N ALA A 138 54.16 11.97 5.91
CA ALA A 138 54.62 11.90 7.30
C ALA A 138 55.83 10.96 7.46
N ARG A 139 55.81 9.79 6.79
CA ARG A 139 56.93 8.83 6.79
C ARG A 139 58.19 9.43 6.15
N TYR A 140 58.03 10.12 5.02
CA TYR A 140 59.15 10.80 4.36
C TYR A 140 59.77 11.87 5.25
N GLU A 141 58.95 12.70 5.90
CA GLU A 141 59.40 13.72 6.84
C GLU A 141 60.15 13.11 8.04
N ALA A 142 59.64 12.01 8.60
CA ALA A 142 60.29 11.28 9.69
C ALA A 142 61.67 10.73 9.27
N SER A 143 61.78 10.09 8.11
CA SER A 143 63.06 9.61 7.57
C SER A 143 64.03 10.75 7.25
N LEU A 144 63.54 11.91 6.83
CA LEU A 144 64.39 13.09 6.63
C LEU A 144 64.90 13.66 7.97
N ALA A 145 64.06 13.71 8.99
CA ALA A 145 64.43 14.15 10.33
C ALA A 145 65.46 13.21 10.98
N GLU A 146 65.29 11.89 10.82
CA GLU A 146 66.25 10.87 11.25
C GLU A 146 67.63 11.10 10.63
N ARG A 147 67.71 11.26 9.30
CA ARG A 147 68.98 11.51 8.60
C ARG A 147 69.65 12.80 9.05
N ARG A 148 68.88 13.85 9.36
CA ARG A 148 69.41 15.13 9.88
C ARG A 148 69.99 14.96 11.27
N TYR A 149 69.30 14.22 12.15
CA TYR A 149 69.79 13.91 13.49
C TYR A 149 71.07 13.07 13.43
N ALA A 150 71.09 11.99 12.63
CA ALA A 150 72.23 11.10 12.48
C ALA A 150 73.48 11.78 11.88
N ALA A 151 73.31 12.85 11.09
CA ALA A 151 74.41 13.62 10.52
C ALA A 151 74.92 14.75 11.44
N CYS A 152 74.30 14.97 12.60
CA CYS A 152 74.72 16.00 13.55
C CYS A 152 76.00 15.60 14.29
N ASP A 153 76.96 16.52 14.41
CA ASP A 153 78.17 16.30 15.18
C ASP A 153 77.85 16.22 16.69
N PRO A 154 78.36 15.21 17.43
CA PRO A 154 78.15 15.06 18.86
C PRO A 154 78.51 16.29 19.72
N ASP A 155 79.46 17.12 19.28
CA ASP A 155 79.90 18.31 20.01
C ASP A 155 78.82 19.43 19.99
N HIS A 156 77.89 19.39 19.03
CA HIS A 156 76.78 20.35 18.91
C HIS A 156 75.54 19.90 19.71
N ARG A 157 75.71 19.66 21.01
CA ARG A 157 74.70 19.07 21.91
C ARG A 157 73.32 19.76 21.88
N LEU A 158 73.28 21.09 21.79
CA LEU A 158 72.02 21.84 21.72
C LEU A 158 71.27 21.59 20.40
N ILE A 159 71.98 21.53 19.28
CA ILE A 159 71.41 21.27 17.95
C ILE A 159 70.91 19.83 17.89
N ALA A 160 71.68 18.87 18.40
CA ALA A 160 71.27 17.47 18.50
C ALA A 160 69.93 17.32 19.29
N SER A 161 69.79 18.02 20.42
CA SER A 161 68.57 17.98 21.23
C SER A 161 67.34 18.59 20.53
N GLN A 162 67.54 19.59 19.67
CA GLN A 162 66.46 20.18 18.87
C GLN A 162 66.05 19.27 17.71
N LEU A 163 67.02 18.65 17.04
CA LEU A 163 66.77 17.69 15.96
C LEU A 163 66.08 16.42 16.48
N GLU A 164 66.46 15.94 17.66
CA GLU A 164 65.80 14.83 18.36
C GLU A 164 64.31 15.13 18.60
N LYS A 165 63.99 16.29 19.21
CA LYS A 165 62.59 16.73 19.40
C LYS A 165 61.83 16.83 18.07
N GLY A 166 62.48 17.32 17.02
CA GLY A 166 61.91 17.39 15.68
C GLY A 166 61.61 16.01 15.09
N TRP A 167 62.49 15.04 15.31
CA TRP A 167 62.31 13.65 14.89
C TRP A 167 61.21 12.95 15.69
N GLU A 168 61.18 13.10 17.02
CA GLU A 168 60.10 12.58 17.87
C GLU A 168 58.72 13.11 17.44
N ALA A 169 58.62 14.41 17.14
CA ALA A 169 57.39 15.02 16.64
C ALA A 169 56.96 14.44 15.28
N ALA A 170 57.91 14.16 14.38
CA ALA A 170 57.64 13.53 13.10
C ALA A 170 57.19 12.07 13.26
N LEU A 171 57.78 11.31 14.18
CA LEU A 171 57.35 9.94 14.51
C LEU A 171 55.94 9.93 15.13
N GLU A 172 55.61 10.89 15.98
CA GLU A 172 54.25 11.04 16.53
C GLU A 172 53.23 11.37 15.42
N ARG A 173 53.63 12.20 14.44
CA ARG A 173 52.79 12.48 13.26
C ARG A 173 52.56 11.21 12.43
N VAL A 174 53.57 10.36 12.24
CA VAL A 174 53.43 9.06 11.57
C VAL A 174 52.42 8.19 12.32
N ARG A 175 52.58 8.00 13.64
CA ARG A 175 51.64 7.20 14.46
C ARG A 175 50.19 7.67 14.31
N ARG A 176 49.96 8.98 14.35
CA ARG A 176 48.63 9.58 14.17
C ARG A 176 48.07 9.33 12.76
N CYS A 177 48.90 9.43 11.71
CA CYS A 177 48.46 9.11 10.35
C CYS A 177 48.14 7.62 10.19
N GLU A 178 48.91 6.72 10.80
CA GLU A 178 48.64 5.27 10.80
C GLU A 178 47.32 4.94 11.49
N GLN A 179 47.04 5.57 12.64
CA GLN A 179 45.75 5.44 13.32
C GLN A 179 44.58 5.92 12.44
N ARG A 180 44.75 7.01 11.68
CA ARG A 180 43.72 7.50 10.74
C ARG A 180 43.46 6.51 9.61
N VAL A 181 44.50 5.90 9.04
CA VAL A 181 44.34 4.84 8.02
C VAL A 181 43.61 3.64 8.61
N ALA A 182 44.05 3.16 9.78
CA ALA A 182 43.43 2.01 10.44
C ALA A 182 41.96 2.25 10.81
N ALA A 183 41.62 3.46 11.29
CA ALA A 183 40.23 3.84 11.56
C ALA A 183 39.38 3.86 10.28
N PHE A 184 39.92 4.38 9.17
CA PHE A 184 39.24 4.38 7.88
C PHE A 184 38.99 2.95 7.36
N ASP A 185 39.99 2.07 7.44
CA ASP A 185 39.84 0.66 7.04
C ASP A 185 38.78 -0.06 7.89
N GLN A 186 38.74 0.18 9.20
CA GLN A 186 37.72 -0.39 10.09
C GLN A 186 36.30 0.09 9.77
N GLU A 187 36.11 1.39 9.50
CA GLU A 187 34.82 1.94 9.07
C GLU A 187 34.36 1.33 7.73
N GLN A 188 35.30 1.08 6.82
CA GLN A 188 35.01 0.51 5.51
C GLN A 188 34.63 -0.98 5.58
N GLU A 189 35.31 -1.78 6.42
CA GLU A 189 34.99 -3.20 6.64
C GLU A 189 33.65 -3.39 7.38
N ALA A 190 33.27 -2.46 8.25
CA ALA A 190 32.02 -2.52 9.00
C ALA A 190 30.77 -2.25 8.13
N ALA A 191 30.93 -1.61 6.95
CA ALA A 191 29.83 -1.28 6.08
C ALA A 191 29.42 -2.51 5.22
N PRO A 192 28.23 -3.09 5.42
CA PRO A 192 27.77 -4.19 4.57
C PRO A 192 27.61 -3.70 3.12
N PRO A 193 27.86 -4.57 2.13
CA PRO A 193 27.57 -4.23 0.74
C PRO A 193 26.08 -3.92 0.60
N PRO A 194 25.70 -2.90 -0.19
CA PRO A 194 24.30 -2.60 -0.41
C PRO A 194 23.64 -3.81 -1.06
N ASN A 195 22.63 -4.36 -0.40
CA ASN A 195 21.77 -5.36 -1.01
C ASN A 195 20.75 -4.65 -1.91
N LEU A 196 20.76 -4.98 -3.20
CA LEU A 196 19.83 -4.45 -4.19
C LEU A 196 18.64 -5.38 -4.45
N ASP A 197 18.61 -6.54 -3.77
CA ASP A 197 17.48 -7.44 -3.78
C ASP A 197 16.27 -6.74 -3.13
N GLY A 198 15.13 -6.72 -3.82
CA GLY A 198 13.92 -6.06 -3.34
C GLY A 198 13.77 -4.59 -3.77
N LEU A 199 14.66 -4.05 -4.62
CA LEU A 199 14.55 -2.66 -5.09
C LEU A 199 13.19 -2.33 -5.73
N ALA A 200 12.55 -3.31 -6.38
CA ALA A 200 11.20 -3.16 -6.92
C ALA A 200 10.13 -2.95 -5.81
N GLU A 201 10.27 -3.65 -4.70
CA GLU A 201 9.42 -3.51 -3.51
C GLU A 201 9.66 -2.16 -2.84
N ASP A 202 10.92 -1.72 -2.80
CA ASP A 202 11.30 -0.38 -2.33
C ASP A 202 10.73 0.73 -3.22
N LEU A 203 10.69 0.56 -4.54
CA LEU A 203 10.06 1.51 -5.46
C LEU A 203 8.56 1.63 -5.20
N GLN A 204 7.87 0.50 -5.02
CA GLN A 204 6.45 0.48 -4.68
C GLN A 204 6.21 1.11 -3.30
N ALA A 205 7.05 0.82 -2.30
CA ALA A 205 6.97 1.41 -0.97
C ALA A 205 7.21 2.92 -1.01
N ALA A 206 8.25 3.38 -1.72
CA ALA A 206 8.56 4.78 -1.92
C ALA A 206 7.42 5.50 -2.64
N TRP A 207 6.85 4.91 -3.69
CA TRP A 207 5.70 5.49 -4.40
C TRP A 207 4.49 5.69 -3.49
N ASN A 208 4.25 4.77 -2.55
CA ASN A 208 3.13 4.82 -1.61
C ASN A 208 3.43 5.54 -0.29
N ALA A 209 4.67 5.99 -0.08
CA ALA A 209 5.08 6.65 1.16
C ALA A 209 4.24 7.92 1.43
N PRO A 210 3.91 8.21 2.71
CA PRO A 210 3.01 9.31 3.08
C PRO A 210 3.54 10.69 2.67
N GLY A 211 4.87 10.85 2.57
CA GLY A 211 5.50 12.08 2.08
C GLY A 211 5.42 12.31 0.57
N VAL A 212 5.10 11.27 -0.22
CA VAL A 212 5.01 11.39 -1.68
C VAL A 212 3.64 11.91 -2.07
N THR A 213 3.62 13.19 -2.45
CA THR A 213 2.40 13.88 -2.86
C THR A 213 1.92 13.41 -4.25
N MET A 214 0.61 13.55 -4.52
CA MET A 214 0.06 13.32 -5.86
C MET A 214 0.70 14.22 -6.93
N ARG A 215 1.15 15.43 -6.55
CA ARG A 215 1.91 16.31 -7.43
C ARG A 215 3.23 15.67 -7.86
N SER A 216 3.98 15.11 -6.91
CA SER A 216 5.24 14.41 -7.18
C SER A 216 5.03 13.22 -8.11
N ARG A 217 4.01 12.39 -7.84
CA ARG A 217 3.63 11.25 -8.71
C ARG A 217 3.30 11.68 -10.13
N GLN A 218 2.50 12.74 -10.26
CA GLN A 218 2.12 13.34 -11.53
C GLN A 218 3.31 13.96 -12.30
N GLN A 219 4.30 14.51 -11.58
CA GLN A 219 5.50 15.05 -12.21
C GLN A 219 6.39 13.92 -12.72
N LEU A 220 6.62 12.89 -11.91
CA LEU A 220 7.43 11.72 -12.28
C LEU A 220 6.81 10.94 -13.45
N LEU A 221 5.50 10.77 -13.46
CA LEU A 221 4.84 10.12 -14.60
C LEU A 221 5.07 10.90 -15.92
N ARG A 222 5.11 12.24 -15.89
CA ARG A 222 5.31 13.08 -17.09
C ARG A 222 6.74 13.15 -17.58
N THR A 223 7.72 12.83 -16.74
CA THR A 223 9.12 12.73 -17.19
C THR A 223 9.31 11.49 -18.05
N LEU A 224 8.57 10.42 -17.76
CA LEU A 224 8.73 9.12 -18.42
C LEU A 224 7.74 8.89 -19.56
N VAL A 225 6.51 9.40 -19.43
CA VAL A 225 5.43 9.20 -20.39
C VAL A 225 5.18 10.48 -21.20
N LYS A 226 5.11 10.33 -22.53
CA LYS A 226 4.80 11.42 -23.47
C LYS A 226 3.29 11.70 -23.48
N ASP A 227 2.50 10.69 -23.76
CA ASP A 227 1.04 10.71 -23.78
C ASP A 227 0.47 9.30 -23.60
N ILE A 228 -0.82 9.21 -23.26
CA ILE A 228 -1.53 7.93 -23.14
C ILE A 228 -2.79 8.02 -24.00
N ILE A 229 -2.90 7.16 -25.00
CA ILE A 229 -4.13 7.01 -25.78
C ILE A 229 -5.07 6.08 -25.02
N ALA A 230 -6.26 6.56 -24.72
CA ALA A 230 -7.32 5.80 -24.08
C ALA A 230 -8.44 5.51 -25.07
N ASP A 231 -8.91 4.28 -25.07
CA ASP A 231 -10.16 3.88 -25.70
C ASP A 231 -10.95 2.94 -24.78
N VAL A 232 -12.22 2.73 -25.08
CA VAL A 232 -13.06 1.76 -24.39
C VAL A 232 -13.55 0.73 -25.40
N ASP A 233 -13.21 -0.53 -25.18
CA ASP A 233 -13.78 -1.66 -25.89
C ASP A 233 -15.13 -1.98 -25.23
N ASP A 234 -16.22 -1.64 -25.92
CA ASP A 234 -17.57 -1.85 -25.39
C ASP A 234 -17.99 -3.33 -25.43
N ALA A 235 -17.38 -4.16 -26.28
CA ALA A 235 -17.67 -5.59 -26.38
C ALA A 235 -17.04 -6.37 -25.20
N THR A 236 -15.76 -6.13 -24.91
CA THR A 236 -15.08 -6.76 -23.77
C THR A 236 -15.27 -6.00 -22.45
N ARG A 237 -15.77 -4.76 -22.51
CA ARG A 237 -15.89 -3.82 -21.39
C ARG A 237 -14.55 -3.53 -20.75
N GLU A 238 -13.57 -3.17 -21.56
CA GLU A 238 -12.22 -2.84 -21.12
C GLU A 238 -11.85 -1.43 -21.51
N VAL A 239 -11.16 -0.73 -20.61
CA VAL A 239 -10.43 0.48 -20.94
C VAL A 239 -9.08 0.03 -21.49
N VAL A 240 -8.82 0.35 -22.75
CA VAL A 240 -7.55 0.10 -23.42
C VAL A 240 -6.71 1.36 -23.32
N LEU A 241 -5.53 1.26 -22.72
CA LEU A 241 -4.60 2.36 -22.53
C LEU A 241 -3.30 2.02 -23.28
N THR A 242 -3.01 2.77 -24.32
CA THR A 242 -1.73 2.71 -25.04
C THR A 242 -0.83 3.82 -24.50
N VAL A 243 0.20 3.43 -23.77
CA VAL A 243 1.19 4.32 -23.17
C VAL A 243 2.28 4.59 -24.19
N HIS A 244 2.55 5.85 -24.48
CA HIS A 244 3.71 6.24 -25.27
C HIS A 244 4.83 6.74 -24.36
N TRP A 245 5.91 5.96 -24.29
CA TRP A 245 7.07 6.32 -23.51
C TRP A 245 7.89 7.38 -24.23
N ARG A 246 8.59 8.24 -23.48
CA ARG A 246 9.51 9.20 -24.08
C ARG A 246 10.67 8.55 -24.86
N GLY A 247 11.00 7.30 -24.54
CA GLY A 247 11.97 6.48 -25.26
C GLY A 247 11.48 5.88 -26.58
N GLY A 248 10.25 6.21 -27.04
CA GLY A 248 9.69 5.73 -28.30
C GLY A 248 9.07 4.32 -28.27
N GLN A 249 9.23 3.59 -27.16
CA GLN A 249 8.50 2.34 -26.93
C GLN A 249 7.02 2.62 -26.61
N HIS A 250 6.16 1.63 -26.87
CA HIS A 250 4.75 1.67 -26.52
C HIS A 250 4.35 0.44 -25.70
N SER A 251 3.60 0.66 -24.62
CA SER A 251 2.96 -0.42 -23.83
C SER A 251 1.44 -0.33 -23.98
N GLN A 252 0.75 -1.47 -24.08
CA GLN A 252 -0.72 -1.50 -24.04
C GLN A 252 -1.19 -2.20 -22.76
N ILE A 253 -2.12 -1.56 -22.07
CA ILE A 253 -2.70 -2.04 -20.81
C ILE A 253 -4.22 -2.11 -20.98
N ARG A 254 -4.82 -3.24 -20.62
CA ARG A 254 -6.27 -3.44 -20.64
C ARG A 254 -6.78 -3.52 -19.21
N VAL A 255 -7.83 -2.76 -18.90
CA VAL A 255 -8.40 -2.68 -17.55
C VAL A 255 -9.91 -2.86 -17.61
N ILE A 256 -10.45 -3.80 -16.85
CA ILE A 256 -11.90 -4.05 -16.82
C ILE A 256 -12.66 -2.80 -16.35
N LYS A 257 -13.61 -2.35 -17.16
CA LYS A 257 -14.60 -1.31 -16.88
C LYS A 257 -15.82 -1.94 -16.19
N PRO A 258 -16.09 -1.64 -14.91
CA PRO A 258 -17.28 -2.14 -14.23
C PRO A 258 -18.57 -1.75 -14.97
N ARG A 259 -19.60 -2.60 -14.91
CA ARG A 259 -20.95 -2.21 -15.35
C ARG A 259 -21.48 -1.07 -14.50
N THR A 260 -22.46 -0.34 -15.05
CA THR A 260 -23.28 0.56 -14.25
C THR A 260 -23.88 -0.21 -13.07
N GLY A 261 -23.58 0.22 -11.84
CA GLY A 261 -24.00 -0.47 -10.61
C GLY A 261 -23.00 -1.51 -10.05
N GLU A 262 -22.02 -1.96 -10.84
CA GLU A 262 -20.93 -2.79 -10.31
C GLU A 262 -19.89 -1.91 -9.61
N HIS A 263 -19.68 -2.16 -8.32
CA HIS A 263 -18.68 -1.47 -7.51
C HIS A 263 -17.78 -2.46 -6.77
N GLY A 264 -16.55 -2.05 -6.46
CA GLY A 264 -15.57 -2.88 -5.74
C GLY A 264 -15.98 -3.27 -4.32
N CYS A 265 -17.05 -2.70 -3.78
CA CYS A 265 -17.64 -3.10 -2.50
C CYS A 265 -18.57 -4.31 -2.66
N ARG A 266 -18.07 -5.42 -3.23
CA ARG A 266 -18.85 -6.66 -3.34
C ARG A 266 -18.81 -7.38 -1.99
N THR A 267 -19.96 -7.91 -1.56
CA THR A 267 -20.01 -8.77 -0.38
C THR A 267 -19.06 -9.96 -0.57
N PRO A 268 -18.15 -10.23 0.37
CA PRO A 268 -17.22 -11.35 0.24
C PRO A 268 -17.98 -12.67 0.03
N GLU A 269 -17.43 -13.55 -0.79
CA GLU A 269 -18.11 -14.79 -1.19
C GLU A 269 -18.41 -15.67 0.02
N ASP A 270 -17.56 -15.65 1.04
CA ASP A 270 -17.76 -16.34 2.32
C ASP A 270 -19.01 -15.83 3.05
N ALA A 271 -19.21 -14.51 3.08
CA ALA A 271 -20.42 -13.93 3.67
C ALA A 271 -21.67 -14.28 2.84
N LEU A 272 -21.56 -14.31 1.51
CA LEU A 272 -22.65 -14.77 0.64
C LEU A 272 -22.97 -16.26 0.84
N ALA A 273 -21.96 -17.10 1.05
CA ALA A 273 -22.13 -18.52 1.34
C ALA A 273 -22.89 -18.74 2.66
N VAL A 274 -22.55 -17.99 3.71
CA VAL A 274 -23.28 -18.00 4.99
C VAL A 274 -24.72 -17.49 4.83
N ILE A 275 -24.93 -16.41 4.07
CA ILE A 275 -26.28 -15.92 3.79
C ILE A 275 -27.10 -16.99 3.04
N ARG A 276 -26.52 -17.67 2.04
CA ARG A 276 -27.19 -18.73 1.28
C ARG A 276 -27.53 -19.95 2.15
N SER A 277 -26.62 -20.36 3.03
CA SER A 277 -26.82 -21.54 3.87
C SER A 277 -27.88 -21.31 4.96
N MET A 278 -27.97 -20.08 5.48
CA MET A 278 -28.95 -19.73 6.51
C MET A 278 -30.29 -19.22 5.96
N ALA A 279 -30.30 -18.72 4.72
CA ALA A 279 -31.51 -18.19 4.09
C ALA A 279 -32.61 -19.26 3.97
N GLY A 280 -33.86 -18.83 4.11
CA GLY A 280 -35.02 -19.72 4.08
C GLY A 280 -35.32 -20.41 5.42
N LYS A 281 -34.32 -20.65 6.29
CA LYS A 281 -34.49 -21.28 7.61
C LYS A 281 -34.39 -20.32 8.81
N TRP A 282 -33.76 -19.17 8.63
CA TRP A 282 -33.53 -18.18 9.70
C TRP A 282 -33.92 -16.77 9.28
N SER A 283 -34.43 -15.96 10.23
CA SER A 283 -34.73 -14.55 9.96
C SER A 283 -33.47 -13.76 9.59
N ASP A 284 -33.64 -12.70 8.80
CA ASP A 284 -32.53 -11.84 8.35
C ASP A 284 -31.74 -11.24 9.55
N GLU A 285 -32.37 -11.11 10.73
CA GLU A 285 -31.74 -10.70 12.00
C GLU A 285 -30.75 -11.74 12.55
N HIS A 286 -31.15 -13.02 12.57
CA HIS A 286 -30.29 -14.11 13.02
C HIS A 286 -29.10 -14.34 12.08
N ILE A 287 -29.31 -14.13 10.77
CA ILE A 287 -28.25 -14.16 9.76
C ILE A 287 -27.25 -13.03 10.03
N ALA A 288 -27.73 -11.80 10.25
CA ALA A 288 -26.88 -10.65 10.56
C ALA A 288 -26.03 -10.87 11.83
N ALA A 289 -26.66 -11.37 12.90
CA ALA A 289 -25.96 -11.67 14.15
C ALA A 289 -24.90 -12.77 14.00
N SER A 290 -25.12 -13.74 13.10
CA SER A 290 -24.16 -14.83 12.85
C SER A 290 -22.98 -14.35 12.02
N LEU A 291 -23.20 -13.57 10.97
CA LEU A 291 -22.13 -12.94 10.17
C LEU A 291 -21.22 -12.05 11.02
N ASN A 292 -21.81 -11.22 11.90
CA ASN A 292 -21.03 -10.37 12.80
C ASN A 292 -20.21 -11.19 13.82
N ARG A 293 -20.77 -12.27 14.37
CA ARG A 293 -20.04 -13.17 15.30
C ARG A 293 -18.91 -13.95 14.63
N MET A 294 -19.01 -14.19 13.33
CA MET A 294 -17.95 -14.81 12.51
C MET A 294 -16.88 -13.81 12.07
N GLY A 295 -17.04 -12.52 12.35
CA GLY A 295 -16.10 -11.49 11.93
C GLY A 295 -16.11 -11.22 10.42
N LEU A 296 -17.19 -11.58 9.71
CA LEU A 296 -17.32 -11.37 8.28
C LEU A 296 -17.96 -10.00 7.99
N PRO A 297 -17.21 -8.98 7.55
CA PRO A 297 -17.78 -7.67 7.27
C PRO A 297 -18.57 -7.66 5.94
N THR A 298 -19.41 -6.64 5.75
CA THR A 298 -20.00 -6.35 4.43
C THR A 298 -18.93 -5.93 3.43
N GLY A 299 -19.24 -5.91 2.13
CA GLY A 299 -18.33 -5.41 1.09
C GLY A 299 -17.87 -3.96 1.25
N GLN A 300 -18.51 -3.18 2.14
CA GLN A 300 -18.12 -1.82 2.51
C GLN A 300 -17.39 -1.73 3.87
N GLY A 301 -17.01 -2.86 4.47
CA GLY A 301 -16.37 -2.90 5.79
C GLY A 301 -17.31 -2.59 6.96
N LYS A 302 -18.62 -2.55 6.73
CA LYS A 302 -19.64 -2.26 7.76
C LYS A 302 -20.16 -3.53 8.43
N THR A 303 -20.72 -3.39 9.62
CA THR A 303 -21.45 -4.45 10.34
C THR A 303 -22.76 -4.82 9.64
N TRP A 304 -23.16 -6.07 9.80
CA TRP A 304 -24.42 -6.59 9.27
C TRP A 304 -25.61 -6.17 10.13
N THR A 305 -26.69 -5.75 9.47
CA THR A 305 -28.02 -5.54 10.04
C THR A 305 -29.04 -6.35 9.24
N ALA A 306 -30.21 -6.63 9.82
CA ALA A 306 -31.27 -7.36 9.12
C ALA A 306 -31.62 -6.73 7.76
N HIS A 307 -31.68 -5.39 7.68
CA HIS A 307 -31.89 -4.67 6.43
C HIS A 307 -30.77 -4.91 5.40
N ARG A 308 -29.50 -4.91 5.83
CA ARG A 308 -28.35 -5.15 4.92
C ARG A 308 -28.31 -6.59 4.41
N VAL A 309 -28.64 -7.55 5.26
CA VAL A 309 -28.82 -8.95 4.85
C VAL A 309 -29.96 -9.04 3.84
N SER A 310 -31.14 -8.50 4.15
CA SER A 310 -32.31 -8.51 3.27
C SER A 310 -32.03 -7.90 1.89
N SER A 311 -31.36 -6.75 1.86
CA SER A 311 -30.94 -6.08 0.63
C SER A 311 -29.95 -6.91 -0.17
N THR A 312 -28.92 -7.47 0.47
CA THR A 312 -27.94 -8.36 -0.18
C THR A 312 -28.64 -9.60 -0.75
N ARG A 313 -29.55 -10.18 0.03
CA ARG A 313 -30.32 -11.36 -0.32
C ARG A 313 -31.17 -11.12 -1.57
N ARG A 314 -31.83 -9.97 -1.68
CA ARG A 314 -32.60 -9.54 -2.87
C ARG A 314 -31.73 -9.31 -4.10
N VAL A 315 -30.55 -8.71 -3.93
CA VAL A 315 -29.62 -8.46 -5.05
C VAL A 315 -29.03 -9.75 -5.61
N HIS A 316 -28.93 -10.80 -4.80
CA HIS A 316 -28.39 -12.11 -5.17
C HIS A 316 -29.46 -13.19 -5.40
N ASP A 317 -30.74 -12.80 -5.51
CA ASP A 317 -31.89 -13.70 -5.72
C ASP A 317 -31.99 -14.86 -4.71
N ILE A 318 -31.56 -14.62 -3.47
CA ILE A 318 -31.63 -15.60 -2.40
C ILE A 318 -33.02 -15.53 -1.74
N ARG A 319 -33.68 -16.67 -1.57
CA ARG A 319 -35.06 -16.73 -1.05
C ARG A 319 -35.14 -16.31 0.41
N ALA A 320 -36.17 -15.55 0.78
CA ALA A 320 -36.39 -15.09 2.15
C ALA A 320 -36.80 -16.24 3.08
N TYR A 321 -36.54 -16.06 4.37
CA TYR A 321 -37.21 -16.81 5.42
C TYR A 321 -38.73 -16.63 5.28
N ARG A 322 -39.44 -17.71 4.92
CA ARG A 322 -40.90 -17.72 4.96
C ARG A 322 -41.29 -18.21 6.35
N SER A 323 -41.71 -17.30 7.22
CA SER A 323 -42.30 -17.61 8.53
C SER A 323 -43.58 -18.48 8.47
N ALA A 324 -44.06 -18.81 7.27
CA ALA A 324 -45.38 -19.39 7.00
C ALA A 324 -45.36 -20.87 6.55
N HIS A 325 -44.21 -21.53 6.44
CA HIS A 325 -44.16 -22.99 6.38
C HIS A 325 -43.63 -23.53 7.70
N LYS A 326 -44.54 -23.63 8.67
CA LYS A 326 -44.36 -24.32 9.95
C LYS A 326 -44.46 -25.85 9.82
N ASP A 327 -44.20 -26.40 8.63
CA ASP A 327 -44.11 -27.84 8.38
C ASP A 327 -42.65 -28.29 8.28
N SER A 328 -41.75 -27.66 9.04
CA SER A 328 -40.40 -28.16 9.16
C SER A 328 -40.28 -28.96 10.45
N ASP A 329 -39.85 -30.21 10.34
CA ASP A 329 -39.43 -31.09 11.43
C ASP A 329 -38.33 -30.51 12.34
N TRP A 330 -37.94 -29.24 12.16
CA TRP A 330 -36.82 -28.57 12.81
C TRP A 330 -37.29 -27.36 13.61
N LEU A 331 -36.92 -27.34 14.88
CA LEU A 331 -37.23 -26.31 15.86
C LEU A 331 -35.97 -25.52 16.22
N THR A 332 -36.15 -24.23 16.46
CA THR A 332 -35.10 -23.41 17.09
C THR A 332 -34.95 -23.75 18.58
N MET A 333 -33.83 -23.39 19.21
CA MET A 333 -33.65 -23.61 20.66
C MET A 333 -34.78 -23.03 21.51
N SER A 334 -35.28 -21.84 21.17
CA SER A 334 -36.36 -21.19 21.92
C SER A 334 -37.69 -21.91 21.75
N GLU A 335 -37.95 -22.47 20.56
CA GLU A 335 -39.15 -23.28 20.33
C GLU A 335 -39.03 -24.62 21.02
N ALA A 336 -37.89 -25.31 20.94
CA ALA A 336 -37.62 -26.55 21.66
C ALA A 336 -37.73 -26.37 23.19
N ALA A 337 -37.22 -25.24 23.70
CA ALA A 337 -37.37 -24.84 25.10
C ALA A 337 -38.84 -24.66 25.49
N ALA A 338 -39.63 -24.00 24.65
CA ALA A 338 -41.06 -23.84 24.86
C ALA A 338 -41.82 -25.17 24.80
N THR A 339 -41.48 -26.06 23.87
CA THR A 339 -42.08 -27.40 23.74
C THR A 339 -41.81 -28.28 24.95
N LEU A 340 -40.60 -28.23 25.51
CA LEU A 340 -40.21 -29.02 26.70
C LEU A 340 -40.49 -28.30 28.03
N GLY A 341 -40.98 -27.06 28.01
CA GLY A 341 -41.23 -26.26 29.22
C GLY A 341 -39.96 -25.89 30.01
N VAL A 342 -38.79 -25.84 29.36
CA VAL A 342 -37.49 -25.56 29.99
C VAL A 342 -36.87 -24.26 29.49
N ASN A 343 -35.83 -23.76 30.16
CA ASN A 343 -35.07 -22.60 29.70
C ASN A 343 -34.05 -22.98 28.60
N ASN A 344 -33.75 -22.05 27.67
CA ASN A 344 -32.71 -22.14 26.63
C ASN A 344 -31.35 -22.64 27.14
N HIS A 345 -30.98 -22.32 28.39
CA HIS A 345 -29.74 -22.82 29.01
C HIS A 345 -29.76 -24.35 29.18
N ARG A 346 -30.90 -24.94 29.56
CA ARG A 346 -31.05 -26.39 29.72
C ARG A 346 -30.97 -27.11 28.38
N ILE A 347 -31.62 -26.57 27.34
CA ILE A 347 -31.48 -27.07 25.96
C ILE A 347 -30.02 -27.04 25.50
N ARG A 348 -29.30 -25.92 25.73
CA ARG A 348 -27.87 -25.81 25.39
C ARG A 348 -27.03 -26.87 26.11
N ARG A 349 -27.34 -27.15 27.38
CA ARG A 349 -26.67 -28.18 28.17
C ARG A 349 -26.94 -29.58 27.62
N LEU A 350 -28.19 -29.92 27.30
CA LEU A 350 -28.54 -31.21 26.69
C LEU A 350 -27.82 -31.44 25.35
N ILE A 351 -27.64 -30.39 24.55
CA ILE A 351 -26.85 -30.44 23.32
C ILE A 351 -25.36 -30.64 23.62
N LYS A 352 -24.81 -29.91 24.60
CA LYS A 352 -23.41 -30.01 25.01
C LYS A 352 -23.06 -31.39 25.59
N ASP A 353 -23.99 -31.97 26.34
CA ASP A 353 -23.87 -33.28 26.97
C ASP A 353 -24.15 -34.43 25.96
N GLY A 354 -24.46 -34.10 24.71
CA GLY A 354 -24.68 -35.07 23.62
C GLY A 354 -26.02 -35.82 23.68
N LEU A 355 -26.91 -35.43 24.58
CA LEU A 355 -28.21 -36.08 24.81
C LEU A 355 -29.28 -35.64 23.81
N LEU A 356 -29.18 -34.41 23.31
CA LEU A 356 -30.07 -33.87 22.29
C LEU A 356 -29.28 -33.62 21.00
N PRO A 357 -29.51 -34.41 19.93
CA PRO A 357 -28.92 -34.15 18.63
C PRO A 357 -29.31 -32.75 18.15
N ALA A 358 -28.31 -31.94 17.80
CA ALA A 358 -28.54 -30.63 17.24
C ALA A 358 -27.50 -30.29 16.18
N GLU A 359 -27.97 -29.77 15.06
CA GLU A 359 -27.13 -29.40 13.94
C GLU A 359 -26.93 -27.88 13.90
N GLN A 360 -25.71 -27.45 13.58
CA GLN A 360 -25.43 -26.07 13.19
C GLN A 360 -25.05 -26.06 11.71
N VAL A 361 -25.80 -25.29 10.91
CA VAL A 361 -25.53 -25.16 9.47
C VAL A 361 -24.16 -24.54 9.22
N VAL A 362 -23.71 -23.62 10.08
CA VAL A 362 -22.36 -23.07 10.12
C VAL A 362 -21.94 -22.84 11.58
N PRO A 363 -20.64 -22.89 11.91
CA PRO A 363 -20.17 -22.62 13.27
C PRO A 363 -20.73 -21.30 13.81
N ARG A 364 -21.29 -21.33 15.02
CA ARG A 364 -21.92 -20.19 15.71
C ARG A 364 -23.29 -19.76 15.16
N ALA A 365 -23.82 -20.41 14.13
CA ALA A 365 -25.26 -20.31 13.82
C ALA A 365 -26.09 -20.85 15.00
N PRO A 366 -27.35 -20.43 15.17
CA PRO A 366 -28.20 -21.02 16.18
C PRO A 366 -28.46 -22.51 15.84
N TYR A 367 -28.68 -23.33 16.87
CA TYR A 367 -28.86 -24.78 16.74
C TYR A 367 -30.23 -25.13 16.10
N GLN A 368 -30.23 -26.15 15.25
CA GLN A 368 -31.42 -26.81 14.71
C GLN A 368 -31.62 -28.13 15.43
N ILE A 369 -32.81 -28.34 15.98
CA ILE A 369 -33.18 -29.54 16.74
C ILE A 369 -34.37 -30.17 16.04
N ARG A 370 -34.38 -31.47 15.79
CA ARG A 370 -35.59 -32.08 15.20
C ARG A 370 -36.69 -32.19 16.26
N ALA A 371 -37.93 -31.93 15.86
CA ALA A 371 -39.10 -32.10 16.72
C ALA A 371 -39.22 -33.56 17.20
N SER A 372 -38.84 -34.53 16.37
CA SER A 372 -38.77 -35.96 16.74
C SER A 372 -37.80 -36.23 17.89
N ASP A 373 -36.69 -35.51 17.95
CA ASP A 373 -35.60 -35.76 18.90
C ASP A 373 -35.95 -35.22 20.30
N LEU A 374 -36.93 -34.31 20.39
CA LEU A 374 -37.50 -33.86 21.66
C LEU A 374 -38.41 -34.91 22.31
N LEU A 375 -38.91 -35.86 21.53
CA LEU A 375 -39.78 -36.95 21.99
C LEU A 375 -38.98 -38.20 22.39
N ASP A 376 -37.65 -38.19 22.25
CA ASP A 376 -36.80 -39.31 22.68
C ASP A 376 -36.93 -39.48 24.21
N PRO A 377 -37.25 -40.70 24.70
CA PRO A 377 -37.35 -41.00 26.14
C PRO A 377 -36.14 -40.53 26.94
N LYS A 378 -34.93 -40.55 26.35
CA LYS A 378 -33.69 -40.11 26.99
C LYS A 378 -33.69 -38.60 27.26
N VAL A 379 -34.27 -37.83 26.35
CA VAL A 379 -34.38 -36.37 26.46
C VAL A 379 -35.46 -36.01 27.47
N THR A 380 -36.61 -36.68 27.45
CA THR A 380 -37.70 -36.46 28.42
C THR A 380 -37.28 -36.84 29.84
N ASP A 381 -36.54 -37.94 30.01
CA ASP A 381 -35.99 -38.35 31.31
C ASP A 381 -34.94 -37.38 31.83
N ALA A 382 -34.06 -36.87 30.96
CA ALA A 382 -33.03 -35.89 31.32
C ALA A 382 -33.61 -34.51 31.66
N VAL A 383 -34.78 -34.18 31.11
CA VAL A 383 -35.57 -32.98 31.47
C VAL A 383 -36.25 -33.18 32.83
N GLY A 384 -36.81 -34.37 33.09
CA GLY A 384 -37.48 -34.72 34.35
C GLY A 384 -36.53 -34.91 35.54
N ARG A 385 -35.25 -35.19 35.30
CA ARG A 385 -34.20 -35.15 36.32
C ARG A 385 -33.87 -33.70 36.65
N THR A 386 -34.64 -33.13 37.59
CA THR A 386 -34.42 -31.81 38.16
C THR A 386 -33.15 -31.80 39.02
N ASP A 387 -31.98 -31.92 38.40
CA ASP A 387 -30.75 -31.53 39.07
C ASP A 387 -30.83 -30.03 39.34
N ARG A 388 -30.72 -29.68 40.63
CA ARG A 388 -30.57 -28.31 41.13
C ARG A 388 -29.63 -27.53 40.20
N PRO A 389 -29.85 -26.21 40.00
CA PRO A 389 -28.93 -25.40 39.23
C PRO A 389 -27.52 -25.58 39.80
N CYS A 390 -26.65 -26.18 38.99
CA CYS A 390 -25.24 -26.31 39.32
C CYS A 390 -24.68 -24.88 39.34
N HIS A 391 -24.55 -24.29 40.52
CA HIS A 391 -23.51 -23.30 40.70
C HIS A 391 -22.21 -23.99 40.28
N ALA A 392 -21.51 -23.42 39.30
CA ALA A 392 -20.14 -23.82 39.04
C ALA A 392 -19.40 -23.59 40.35
N ASP A 393 -19.02 -24.67 41.04
CA ASP A 393 -18.23 -24.57 42.25
C ASP A 393 -16.97 -23.81 41.87
N GLY A 394 -16.71 -22.70 42.57
CA GLY A 394 -15.65 -21.74 42.29
C GLY A 394 -14.27 -22.32 42.60
N GLY A 395 -13.91 -23.44 41.98
CA GLY A 395 -12.59 -24.02 42.03
C GLY A 395 -11.61 -23.13 41.27
N LYS A 396 -10.92 -22.25 42.01
CA LYS A 396 -9.86 -21.30 41.60
C LYS A 396 -10.34 -19.93 41.13
N GLN A 397 -11.05 -19.21 42.00
CA GLN A 397 -10.97 -17.75 41.98
C GLN A 397 -9.81 -17.34 42.90
N ILE A 398 -8.65 -17.04 42.31
CA ILE A 398 -7.55 -16.39 43.02
C ILE A 398 -8.08 -15.01 43.45
N SER A 399 -8.07 -14.73 44.75
CA SER A 399 -8.47 -13.42 45.29
C SER A 399 -7.64 -12.33 44.61
N MET A 400 -8.31 -11.37 43.97
CA MET A 400 -7.69 -10.17 43.38
C MET A 400 -7.38 -9.08 44.41
N PHE A 401 -7.62 -9.34 45.70
CA PHE A 401 -7.30 -8.42 46.77
C PHE A 401 -6.32 -9.08 47.74
N SER A 402 -5.06 -8.63 47.66
CA SER A 402 -4.10 -8.79 48.75
C SER A 402 -4.51 -7.84 49.87
N SER A 403 -4.78 -8.40 51.05
CA SER A 403 -4.97 -7.61 52.26
C SER A 403 -3.63 -7.10 52.77
N THR A 404 -3.57 -5.76 52.94
CA THR A 404 -2.54 -4.90 53.56
C THR A 404 -1.24 -4.69 52.80
#